data_AF-A0A0C3KP68-F1
#
_entry.id   AF-A0A0C3KP68-F1
#
_cell.length_a   1.000
_cell.length_b   1.000
_cell.length_c   1.000
_cell.angle_alpha   90.00
_cell.angle_beta   90.00
_cell.angle_gamma   90.00
#
_symmetry.space_group_name_H-M   'P 1'
#
loop_
_entity.id
_entity.type
_entity.pdbx_description
1 polymer ?
#
loop_
_entity_poly.entity_id
_entity_poly.type
_entity_poly.pdbx_seq_one_letter_code
_entity_poly.pdbx_strand_id
1 'polypeptide(L)'
;DDFVQDNVECGTSVMNFYSKLRCITSNAFPHLVPDRYRELLRVARMWQLLKLLKWQGSHMSAEDASPGELVLFCLACPQPSINISEDATDYWTLARSLVMDGNFKAEHMHPKDAGSEAWLMDGKGYMVASQPYKEYL
;
A
#
# COMPACT_ATOMS: atom_id res chain seq x y z
N ASP A 1 4.58 -2.83 13.46
CA ASP A 1 3.20 -2.31 13.42
C ASP A 1 3.08 -0.88 13.93
N ASP A 2 3.88 -0.46 14.93
CA ASP A 2 3.90 0.91 15.48
C ASP A 2 3.96 2.03 14.43
N PHE A 3 4.77 1.87 13.38
CA PHE A 3 4.84 2.84 12.28
C PHE A 3 3.50 3.03 11.57
N VAL A 4 2.82 1.93 11.26
CA VAL A 4 1.51 1.95 10.58
C VAL A 4 0.45 2.51 11.52
N GLN A 5 0.48 2.12 12.80
CA GLN A 5 -0.45 2.60 13.80
C GLN A 5 -0.30 4.12 14.03
N ASP A 6 0.91 4.62 14.23
CA ASP A 6 1.18 6.06 14.38
C ASP A 6 0.77 6.85 13.13
N ASN A 7 0.87 6.25 11.94
CA ASN A 7 0.44 6.88 10.69
C ASN A 7 -1.10 6.96 10.60
N VAL A 8 -1.80 5.86 10.87
CA VAL A 8 -3.27 5.77 10.75
C VAL A 8 -3.98 6.53 11.87
N GLU A 9 -3.56 6.35 13.11
CA GLU A 9 -4.24 6.93 14.28
C GLU A 9 -3.88 8.41 14.48
N CYS A 10 -2.59 8.74 14.32
CA CYS A 10 -2.08 10.06 14.68
C CYS A 10 -1.72 10.93 13.46
N GLY A 11 -1.90 10.43 12.23
CA GLY A 11 -1.49 11.15 11.01
C GLY A 11 0.02 11.39 10.95
N THR A 12 0.82 10.59 11.65
CA THR A 12 2.26 10.81 11.79
C THR A 12 2.96 10.58 10.45
N SER A 13 3.65 11.60 9.95
CA SER A 13 4.49 11.45 8.75
C SER A 13 5.66 10.50 9.02
N VAL A 14 6.19 9.87 7.96
CA VAL A 14 7.36 8.99 8.10
C VAL A 14 8.54 9.74 8.72
N MET A 15 8.71 11.01 8.37
CA MET A 15 9.80 11.85 8.91
C MET A 15 9.63 12.10 10.42
N ASN A 16 8.41 12.32 10.89
CA ASN A 16 8.13 12.50 12.31
C ASN A 16 8.32 11.19 13.08
N PHE A 17 7.87 10.07 12.51
CA PHE A 17 8.10 8.74 13.10
C PHE A 17 9.60 8.42 13.16
N TYR A 18 10.36 8.73 12.11
CA TYR A 18 11.81 8.55 12.11
C TYR A 18 12.51 9.45 13.15
N SER A 19 12.04 10.69 13.33
CA SER A 19 12.54 11.58 14.38
C SER A 19 12.29 11.01 15.78
N LYS A 20 11.10 10.43 16.02
CA LYS A 20 10.79 9.67 17.24
C LYS A 20 11.76 8.51 17.45
N LEU A 21 12.05 7.71 16.42
CA LEU A 21 13.02 6.61 16.50
C LEU A 21 14.43 7.09 16.87
N ARG A 22 14.88 8.24 16.34
CA ARG A 22 16.19 8.82 16.71
C ARG A 22 16.25 9.19 18.17
N CYS A 23 15.21 9.84 18.70
CA CYS A 23 15.14 10.21 20.12
C CYS A 23 15.08 8.98 21.04
N ILE A 24 14.38 7.91 20.63
CA ILE A 24 14.35 6.65 21.39
C ILE A 24 15.73 5.97 21.39
N THR A 25 16.42 6.01 20.24
CA THR A 25 17.74 5.38 20.08
C THR A 25 18.83 6.10 20.90
N SER A 26 18.81 7.43 20.91
CA SER A 26 19.67 8.25 21.76
C SER A 26 18.93 9.51 22.17
N ASN A 27 18.51 9.55 23.43
CA ASN A 27 17.81 10.72 23.98
C ASN A 27 18.78 11.91 24.19
N ALA A 28 20.01 11.63 24.62
CA ALA A 28 21.00 12.68 24.88
C ALA A 28 21.53 13.34 23.59
N PHE A 29 21.73 12.55 22.53
CA PHE A 29 22.33 13.02 21.27
C PHE A 29 21.65 12.43 20.04
N PRO A 30 20.36 12.75 19.78
CA PRO A 30 19.60 12.18 18.66
C PRO A 30 20.19 12.57 17.29
N HIS A 31 20.88 13.71 17.22
CA HIS A 31 21.54 14.18 16.00
C HIS A 31 22.74 13.30 15.59
N LEU A 32 23.35 12.57 16.53
CA LEU A 32 24.46 11.64 16.26
C LEU A 32 23.97 10.27 15.78
N VAL A 33 22.68 9.97 15.89
CA VAL A 33 22.11 8.73 15.33
C VAL A 33 22.25 8.77 13.80
N PRO A 34 22.89 7.76 13.18
CA PRO A 34 23.04 7.71 11.73
C PRO A 34 21.71 7.80 11.00
N ASP A 35 21.68 8.54 9.89
CA ASP A 35 20.48 8.64 9.05
C ASP A 35 20.20 7.29 8.37
N ARG A 36 19.04 6.73 8.69
CA ARG A 36 18.48 5.46 8.19
C ARG A 36 17.06 5.65 7.66
N TYR A 37 16.69 6.88 7.32
CA TYR A 37 15.34 7.19 6.85
C TYR A 37 14.98 6.43 5.57
N ARG A 38 15.94 6.27 4.64
CA ARG A 38 15.72 5.53 3.39
C ARG A 38 15.52 4.04 3.64
N GLU A 39 16.27 3.47 4.58
CA GLU A 39 16.13 2.09 5.01
C GLU A 39 14.77 1.86 5.68
N LEU A 40 14.30 2.79 6.52
CA LEU A 40 12.95 2.74 7.08
C LEU A 40 11.89 2.70 5.98
N LEU A 41 11.98 3.58 4.98
CA LEU A 41 11.03 3.59 3.85
C LEU A 41 11.05 2.27 3.06
N ARG A 42 12.23 1.69 2.80
CA ARG A 42 12.34 0.40 2.11
C ARG A 42 11.71 -0.73 2.93
N VAL A 43 12.06 -0.83 4.20
CA VAL A 43 11.53 -1.85 5.11
C VAL A 43 10.02 -1.70 5.28
N ALA A 44 9.50 -0.48 5.35
CA ALA A 44 8.06 -0.23 5.41
C ALA A 44 7.32 -0.77 4.17
N ARG A 45 7.86 -0.54 2.96
CA ARG A 45 7.29 -1.11 1.72
C ARG A 45 7.34 -2.64 1.70
N MET A 46 8.47 -3.22 2.10
CA MET A 46 8.63 -4.68 2.20
C MET A 46 7.66 -5.28 3.23
N TRP A 47 7.49 -4.60 4.37
CA TRP A 47 6.55 -5.01 5.41
C TRP A 47 5.11 -5.03 4.92
N GLN A 48 4.69 -4.00 4.16
CA GLN A 48 3.35 -3.97 3.55
C GLN A 48 3.11 -5.17 2.63
N LEU A 49 4.09 -5.50 1.77
CA LEU A 49 4.00 -6.69 0.91
C LEU A 49 3.89 -7.98 1.73
N LEU A 50 4.76 -8.16 2.74
CA LEU A 50 4.75 -9.35 3.60
C LEU A 50 3.41 -9.51 4.34
N LYS A 51 2.79 -8.40 4.76
CA LYS A 51 1.46 -8.41 5.37
C LYS A 51 0.39 -8.87 4.39
N LEU A 52 0.42 -8.38 3.14
CA LEU A 52 -0.52 -8.81 2.10
C LEU A 52 -0.38 -10.30 1.78
N LEU A 53 0.86 -10.78 1.58
CA LEU A 53 1.13 -12.20 1.36
C LEU A 53 0.61 -13.06 2.51
N LYS A 54 0.88 -12.65 3.76
CA LYS A 54 0.39 -13.33 4.96
C LYS A 54 -1.15 -13.37 5.01
N TRP A 55 -1.82 -12.26 4.67
CA TRP A 55 -3.28 -12.18 4.71
C TRP A 55 -3.95 -13.03 3.64
N GLN A 56 -3.31 -13.23 2.49
CA GLN A 56 -3.80 -14.13 1.44
C GLN A 56 -3.53 -15.61 1.74
N GLY A 57 -2.83 -15.93 2.83
CA GLY A 57 -2.39 -17.30 3.11
C GLY A 57 -1.38 -17.82 2.07
N SER A 58 -0.77 -16.92 1.29
CA SER A 58 0.22 -17.30 0.31
C SER A 58 1.55 -17.54 0.99
N HIS A 59 2.09 -18.75 0.80
CA HIS A 59 3.47 -19.09 1.14
C HIS A 59 4.46 -18.76 0.01
N MET A 60 3.94 -18.21 -1.09
CA MET A 60 4.67 -18.00 -2.34
C MET A 60 5.26 -16.59 -2.41
N SER A 61 6.18 -16.36 -3.35
CA SER A 61 6.73 -15.03 -3.60
C SER A 61 5.65 -14.09 -4.17
N ALA A 62 5.88 -12.78 -4.06
CA ALA A 62 5.03 -11.79 -4.74
C ALA A 62 4.99 -12.00 -6.27
N GLU A 63 6.04 -12.58 -6.83
CA GLU A 63 6.18 -12.92 -8.25
C GLU A 63 5.17 -14.00 -8.68
N ASP A 64 4.85 -14.92 -7.78
CA ASP A 64 3.96 -16.06 -8.02
C ASP A 64 2.48 -15.69 -7.90
N ALA A 65 2.17 -14.54 -7.29
CA ALA A 65 0.80 -14.06 -7.15
C ALA A 65 0.18 -13.78 -8.53
N SER A 66 -1.08 -14.13 -8.72
CA SER A 66 -1.87 -13.76 -9.88
C SER A 66 -2.20 -12.26 -9.88
N PRO A 67 -2.52 -11.67 -11.04
CA PRO A 67 -2.97 -10.28 -11.09
C PRO A 67 -4.15 -10.03 -10.14
N GLY A 68 -4.04 -8.99 -9.32
CA GLY A 68 -5.05 -8.64 -8.33
C GLY A 68 -5.20 -9.61 -7.14
N GLU A 69 -4.30 -10.58 -6.94
CA GLU A 69 -4.39 -11.52 -5.81
C GLU A 69 -3.93 -10.89 -4.48
N LEU A 70 -3.00 -9.94 -4.51
CA LEU A 70 -2.49 -9.24 -3.32
C LEU A 70 -3.35 -8.04 -2.92
N VAL A 71 -4.67 -8.24 -2.85
CA VAL A 71 -5.65 -7.22 -2.44
C VAL A 71 -6.47 -7.72 -1.25
N LEU A 72 -6.80 -6.85 -0.30
CA LEU A 72 -7.76 -7.22 0.72
C LEU A 72 -9.17 -7.23 0.14
N PHE A 73 -9.90 -8.32 0.39
CA PHE A 73 -11.30 -8.42 0.01
C PHE A 73 -12.13 -7.36 0.76
N CYS A 74 -12.73 -6.46 -0.01
CA CYS A 74 -13.56 -5.38 0.52
C CYS A 74 -15.00 -5.88 0.72
N LEU A 75 -15.38 -6.14 1.98
CA LEU A 75 -16.74 -6.58 2.34
C LEU A 75 -17.82 -5.52 2.10
N ALA A 76 -17.43 -4.24 2.14
CA ALA A 76 -18.36 -3.12 1.91
C ALA A 76 -18.58 -2.85 0.42
N CYS A 77 -17.67 -3.32 -0.45
CA CYS A 77 -17.78 -3.09 -1.87
C CYS A 77 -18.92 -3.95 -2.43
N PRO A 78 -19.68 -3.45 -3.42
CA PRO A 78 -20.77 -4.18 -4.02
C PRO A 78 -20.25 -5.45 -4.73
N GLN A 79 -20.66 -6.62 -4.25
CA GLN A 79 -20.30 -7.94 -4.77
C GLN A 79 -21.60 -8.70 -5.12
N PRO A 80 -21.94 -8.79 -6.42
CA PRO A 80 -23.05 -9.62 -6.87
C PRO A 80 -22.92 -11.03 -6.28
N SER A 81 -24.04 -11.61 -5.85
CA SER A 81 -24.18 -12.94 -5.22
C SER A 81 -23.51 -13.14 -3.85
N ILE A 82 -22.79 -12.14 -3.31
CA ILE A 82 -22.23 -12.19 -1.96
C ILE A 82 -22.99 -11.26 -1.01
N ASN A 83 -23.03 -9.96 -1.31
CA ASN A 83 -23.69 -8.94 -0.49
C ASN A 83 -24.68 -8.08 -1.29
N ILE A 84 -24.88 -8.40 -2.56
CA ILE A 84 -25.88 -7.79 -3.45
C ILE A 84 -26.69 -8.87 -4.15
N SER A 85 -28.01 -8.65 -4.20
CA SER A 85 -28.95 -9.52 -4.90
C SER A 85 -28.74 -9.46 -6.41
N GLU A 86 -28.87 -10.60 -7.10
CA GLU A 86 -28.62 -10.68 -8.55
C GLU A 86 -29.60 -9.86 -9.40
N ASP A 87 -30.79 -9.60 -8.87
CA ASP A 87 -31.83 -8.77 -9.46
C ASP A 87 -31.68 -7.27 -9.13
N ALA A 88 -30.61 -6.88 -8.43
CA ALA A 88 -30.31 -5.48 -8.19
C ALA A 88 -30.03 -4.77 -9.52
N THR A 89 -30.97 -3.92 -9.94
CA THR A 89 -30.90 -3.13 -11.18
C THR A 89 -30.56 -1.67 -10.92
N ASP A 90 -30.67 -1.25 -9.67
CA ASP A 90 -30.35 0.10 -9.23
C ASP A 90 -28.86 0.37 -9.33
N TYR A 91 -28.47 1.21 -10.30
CA TYR A 91 -27.08 1.56 -10.58
C TYR A 91 -26.28 1.94 -9.33
N TRP A 92 -26.90 2.67 -8.40
CA TRP A 92 -26.24 3.13 -7.17
C TRP A 92 -25.88 1.97 -6.21
N THR A 93 -26.62 0.85 -6.23
CA THR A 93 -26.28 -0.34 -5.43
C THR A 93 -25.07 -1.08 -5.99
N LEU A 94 -24.86 -1.03 -7.31
CA LEU A 94 -23.74 -1.70 -7.99
C LEU A 94 -22.51 -0.80 -8.15
N ALA A 95 -22.66 0.51 -7.91
CA ALA A 95 -21.60 1.48 -8.09
C ALA A 95 -20.43 1.24 -7.12
N ARG A 96 -19.23 1.07 -7.68
CA ARG A 96 -17.97 1.01 -6.92
C ARG A 96 -17.31 2.37 -6.94
N SER A 97 -17.10 2.97 -5.77
CA SER A 97 -16.19 4.10 -5.64
C SER A 97 -14.77 3.58 -5.44
N LEU A 98 -13.89 3.84 -6.41
CA LEU A 98 -12.47 3.54 -6.30
C LEU A 98 -11.76 4.78 -5.76
N VAL A 99 -11.54 4.80 -4.46
CA VAL A 99 -10.75 5.86 -3.81
C VAL A 99 -9.31 5.36 -3.73
N MET A 100 -8.48 5.77 -4.70
CA MET A 100 -7.07 5.34 -4.86
C MET A 100 -6.21 5.61 -3.60
N ASP A 101 -6.63 6.62 -2.83
CA ASP A 101 -6.04 7.04 -1.58
C ASP A 101 -7.19 7.66 -0.77
N GLY A 102 -7.56 7.07 0.37
CA GLY A 102 -8.60 7.60 1.27
C GLY A 102 -8.36 9.04 1.74
N ASN A 103 -7.19 9.59 1.47
CA ASN A 103 -6.72 10.93 1.78
C ASN A 103 -6.66 11.86 0.54
N PHE A 104 -7.03 11.41 -0.67
CA PHE A 104 -7.04 12.21 -1.92
C PHE A 104 -5.70 12.89 -2.30
N LYS A 105 -4.57 12.38 -1.79
CA LYS A 105 -3.20 12.86 -1.99
C LYS A 105 -2.33 11.83 -2.71
N ALA A 106 -2.92 11.02 -3.60
CA ALA A 106 -2.17 10.22 -4.54
C ALA A 106 -1.50 11.15 -5.58
N GLU A 107 -0.49 11.90 -5.14
CA GLU A 107 0.39 12.61 -6.05
C GLU A 107 1.23 11.56 -6.77
N HIS A 108 0.95 11.37 -8.06
CA HIS A 108 1.81 10.63 -8.97
C HIS A 108 3.13 11.40 -9.10
N MET A 109 4.06 11.16 -8.17
CA MET A 109 5.41 11.65 -8.29
C MET A 109 6.11 10.90 -9.41
N HIS A 110 6.69 11.62 -10.37
CA HIS A 110 7.56 10.99 -11.34
C HIS A 110 8.80 10.42 -10.62
N PRO A 111 9.12 9.14 -10.82
CA PRO A 111 10.35 8.58 -10.29
C PRO A 111 11.53 9.34 -10.87
N LYS A 112 12.51 9.67 -10.03
CA LYS A 112 13.74 10.36 -10.48
C LYS A 112 14.55 9.52 -11.46
N ASP A 113 14.50 8.21 -11.30
CA ASP A 113 15.14 7.24 -12.19
C ASP A 113 14.24 6.01 -12.32
N ALA A 114 13.45 5.99 -13.39
CA ALA A 114 12.52 4.90 -13.69
C ALA A 114 13.22 3.55 -13.93
N GLY A 115 14.48 3.54 -14.36
CA GLY A 115 15.23 2.30 -14.60
C GLY A 115 15.68 1.61 -13.31
N SER A 116 15.75 2.36 -12.20
CA SER A 116 16.14 1.86 -10.88
C SER A 116 14.96 1.48 -9.99
N GLU A 117 13.73 1.67 -10.46
CA GLU A 117 12.54 1.49 -9.63
C GLU A 117 12.17 0.01 -9.50
N ALA A 118 12.20 -0.48 -8.27
CA ALA A 118 11.75 -1.83 -7.94
C ALA A 118 10.26 -1.82 -7.58
N TRP A 119 9.44 -2.40 -8.47
CA TRP A 119 8.01 -2.60 -8.25
C TRP A 119 7.77 -3.92 -7.51
N LEU A 120 7.33 -3.85 -6.26
CA LEU A 120 7.15 -5.04 -5.42
C LEU A 120 5.84 -5.81 -5.71
N MET A 121 4.88 -5.17 -6.37
CA MET A 121 3.51 -5.68 -6.58
C MET A 121 2.92 -5.23 -7.92
N ASP A 122 3.73 -5.17 -8.99
CA ASP A 122 3.28 -4.68 -10.30
C ASP A 122 2.11 -5.51 -10.83
N GLY A 123 0.91 -4.90 -10.87
CA GLY A 123 -0.33 -5.57 -11.28
C GLY A 123 -0.88 -6.60 -10.30
N LYS A 124 -0.23 -6.82 -9.15
CA LYS A 124 -0.63 -7.86 -8.18
C LYS A 124 -1.57 -7.32 -7.10
N GLY A 125 -1.53 -6.02 -6.84
CA GLY A 125 -2.40 -5.34 -5.88
C GLY A 125 -3.64 -4.73 -6.53
N TYR A 126 -4.09 -3.59 -6.02
CA TYR A 126 -5.29 -2.90 -6.50
C TYR A 126 -5.15 -2.26 -7.88
N MET A 127 -3.91 -2.04 -8.34
CA MET A 127 -3.62 -1.40 -9.62
C MET A 127 -3.26 -2.46 -10.66
N VAL A 128 -3.60 -2.16 -11.92
CA VAL A 128 -3.14 -2.92 -13.09
C VAL A 128 -1.62 -2.83 -13.25
N ALA A 129 -1.02 -3.80 -13.94
CA ALA A 129 0.42 -3.78 -14.21
C ALA A 129 0.79 -2.60 -15.12
N SER A 130 2.03 -2.11 -14.96
CA SER A 130 2.57 -0.95 -15.67
C SER A 130 2.47 -1.10 -17.19
N GLN A 131 2.76 -2.28 -17.72
CA GLN A 131 2.78 -2.54 -19.16
C GLN A 131 1.37 -2.51 -19.80
N PRO A 132 0.38 -3.30 -19.32
CA PRO A 132 -1.01 -3.19 -19.79
C PRO A 132 -1.60 -1.78 -19.65
N TYR A 133 -1.25 -1.06 -18.59
CA TYR A 133 -1.71 0.32 -18.40
C TYR A 133 -1.18 1.26 -19.49
N LYS A 134 0.11 1.14 -19.85
CA LYS A 134 0.72 1.94 -20.92
C LYS A 134 0.16 1.61 -22.30
N GLU A 135 -0.24 0.36 -22.54
CA GLU A 135 -0.85 -0.05 -23.81
C GLU A 135 -2.28 0.47 -23.98
N TYR A 136 -2.97 0.73 -22.87
CA TYR A 136 -4.31 1.31 -22.88
C TYR A 136 -4.33 2.83 -23.15
N LEU A 137 -3.27 3.55 -22.77
CA LEU A 137 -3.12 5.00 -22.97
C LEU A 137 -2.81 5.36 -24.42
#